data_AF-A0A1W2A3L8-F1
#
_entry.id   AF-A0A1W2A3L8-F1
#
_cell.length_a   1.000
_cell.length_b   1.000
_cell.length_c   1.000
_cell.angle_alpha   90.00
_cell.angle_beta   90.00
_cell.angle_gamma   90.00
#
_symmetry.space_group_name_H-M   'P 1'
#
loop_
_entity.id
_entity.type
_entity.pdbx_description
1 polymer ?
#
loop_
_entity_poly.entity_id
_entity_poly.type
_entity_poly.pdbx_seq_one_letter_code
_entity_poly.pdbx_strand_id
1 'polypeptide(L)'
;MNIKFNILLLALLVCAVPLYAQQRSQSPVKVLFVGYDPAKPMPEAKRSYPGMMTEKEFKAEYPLRMPAFKALLGQYFAEVKAVDCRDWKPADSEPYDVTIFDFATTPLEPAKQEKDEKGNMKYISARYLPDNFSKPVIFMASTADEMGRRIGLKLDWLCLCLDADAHHLNANHAIFKGPLEKVVPTLQNKKTPDGVFHYTTGVGIPKEIPMWRVQKEGYLDGTGARIGLVSRGNRFTESPDAEMISSGVCQKDVGAVALGRHGNFFLWGFGASPADMTEEAKKVFVNAVAYMKQFNGRTPIAKKYNDRMATTNDVKEIISHTSRESYDEYVAQIKSFNEANAKENQRLTDKKAAGQQLTREEEESLQYIGGQQEIDSWDVFLKRAMGKYAAKFGTDAAAFQKYMNDNLGYIYCDPEAFFSYSIDEDVQQIGISNHSLKLLDACVAMLKKGEKSELALRVLKKYTGENFATAKQWGSWLSKNRSRLFFSETNGYRFMINTYS
;
A
#
# COMPACT_ATOMS: atom_id res chain seq x y z
N MET A 1 -39.89 -15.79 -79.96
CA MET A 1 -38.83 -16.79 -80.14
C MET A 1 -37.94 -16.68 -78.92
N ASN A 2 -38.00 -17.71 -78.05
CA ASN A 2 -37.01 -18.23 -77.09
C ASN A 2 -36.22 -17.26 -76.17
N ILE A 3 -35.90 -17.52 -74.88
CA ILE A 3 -36.24 -18.49 -73.82
C ILE A 3 -35.28 -18.12 -72.65
N LYS A 4 -35.76 -18.02 -71.39
CA LYS A 4 -35.11 -18.39 -70.08
C LYS A 4 -33.76 -17.73 -69.68
N PHE A 5 -33.39 -17.41 -68.43
CA PHE A 5 -33.93 -17.51 -67.05
C PHE A 5 -32.96 -16.74 -66.11
N ASN A 6 -33.32 -16.65 -64.82
CA ASN A 6 -32.57 -16.24 -63.61
C ASN A 6 -32.79 -14.78 -63.16
N ILE A 7 -33.67 -14.51 -62.19
CA ILE A 7 -33.62 -14.80 -60.73
C ILE A 7 -32.61 -13.93 -59.98
N LEU A 8 -33.14 -13.20 -59.00
CA LEU A 8 -32.50 -12.55 -57.84
C LEU A 8 -31.79 -11.21 -58.06
N LEU A 9 -32.50 -10.11 -57.80
CA LEU A 9 -31.88 -8.92 -57.20
C LEU A 9 -32.96 -8.06 -56.54
N LEU A 10 -33.41 -8.51 -55.37
CA LEU A 10 -34.28 -7.76 -54.47
C LEU A 10 -33.67 -7.80 -53.07
N ALA A 11 -32.55 -7.11 -52.89
CA ALA A 11 -32.00 -6.68 -51.59
C ALA A 11 -30.68 -5.94 -51.84
N LEU A 12 -30.66 -4.62 -51.63
CA LEU A 12 -29.52 -3.81 -51.16
C LEU A 12 -29.81 -2.32 -51.41
N LEU A 13 -30.85 -1.79 -50.77
CA LEU A 13 -30.86 -0.38 -50.39
C LEU A 13 -30.12 -0.31 -49.05
N VAL A 14 -28.80 -0.19 -49.16
CA VAL A 14 -27.90 0.05 -48.03
C VAL A 14 -28.27 1.41 -47.46
N CYS A 15 -28.89 1.40 -46.28
CA CYS A 15 -28.92 2.55 -45.39
C CYS A 15 -27.48 2.94 -45.04
N ALA A 16 -26.89 3.85 -45.82
CA ALA A 16 -25.69 4.58 -45.41
C ALA A 16 -26.11 5.59 -44.34
N VAL A 17 -26.33 5.10 -43.11
CA VAL A 17 -26.34 5.95 -41.93
C VAL A 17 -24.87 6.25 -41.66
N PRO A 18 -24.39 7.51 -41.76
CA PRO A 18 -23.08 7.84 -41.23
C PRO A 18 -23.10 7.52 -39.74
N LEU A 19 -22.31 6.53 -39.34
CA LEU A 19 -21.87 6.33 -37.96
C LEU A 19 -21.09 7.59 -37.58
N TYR A 20 -21.80 8.65 -37.19
CA TYR A 20 -21.24 9.66 -36.33
C TYR A 20 -20.83 8.93 -35.07
N ALA A 21 -19.53 8.72 -34.89
CA ALA A 21 -18.99 8.47 -33.57
C ALA A 21 -19.55 9.58 -32.68
N GLN A 22 -20.47 9.25 -31.78
CA GLN A 22 -20.96 10.18 -30.77
C GLN A 22 -19.72 10.68 -30.02
N GLN A 23 -19.31 11.90 -30.33
CA GLN A 23 -18.20 12.55 -29.66
C GLN A 23 -18.64 12.71 -28.21
N ARG A 24 -18.17 11.80 -27.35
CA ARG A 24 -18.52 11.77 -25.94
C ARG A 24 -18.11 13.12 -25.35
N SER A 25 -19.02 13.80 -24.68
CA SER A 25 -18.70 15.04 -23.99
C SER A 25 -17.62 14.74 -22.95
N GLN A 26 -16.44 15.35 -23.11
CA GLN A 26 -15.38 15.23 -22.13
C GLN A 26 -15.85 15.74 -20.76
N SER A 27 -15.37 15.11 -19.70
CA SER A 27 -15.60 15.52 -18.34
C SER A 27 -14.99 16.91 -18.07
N PRO A 28 -15.67 17.80 -17.33
CA PRO A 28 -15.14 19.14 -17.00
C PRO A 28 -14.02 19.09 -15.96
N VAL A 29 -13.63 17.90 -15.48
CA VAL A 29 -12.53 17.72 -14.52
C VAL A 29 -11.22 18.19 -15.16
N LYS A 30 -10.49 19.06 -14.46
CA LYS A 30 -9.17 19.56 -14.87
C LYS A 30 -8.06 18.71 -14.28
N VAL A 31 -7.17 18.19 -15.12
CA VAL A 31 -6.12 17.26 -14.70
C VAL A 31 -4.74 17.85 -14.92
N LEU A 32 -3.89 17.81 -13.88
CA LEU A 32 -2.46 18.04 -13.99
C LEU A 32 -1.72 16.70 -13.95
N PHE A 33 -1.01 16.38 -15.02
CA PHE A 33 -0.09 15.23 -15.06
C PHE A 33 1.35 15.70 -14.79
N VAL A 34 2.02 15.07 -13.83
CA VAL A 34 3.38 15.39 -13.41
C VAL A 34 4.27 14.17 -13.64
N GLY A 35 5.15 14.26 -14.63
CA GLY A 35 6.07 13.18 -15.02
C GLY A 35 7.28 13.74 -15.75
N TYR A 36 8.16 12.90 -16.31
CA TYR A 36 9.28 13.44 -17.09
C TYR A 36 8.85 13.94 -18.46
N ASP A 37 9.22 15.17 -18.79
CA ASP A 37 9.05 15.73 -20.13
C ASP A 37 10.14 15.18 -21.05
N PRO A 38 9.80 14.43 -22.12
CA PRO A 38 10.79 13.88 -23.03
C PRO A 38 11.54 14.94 -23.85
N ALA A 39 11.11 16.20 -23.83
CA ALA A 39 11.89 17.32 -24.38
C ALA A 39 13.13 17.67 -23.54
N LYS A 40 13.23 17.13 -22.32
CA LYS A 40 14.38 17.32 -21.42
C LYS A 40 15.26 16.07 -21.36
N PRO A 41 16.52 16.19 -20.91
CA PRO A 41 17.37 15.04 -20.71
C PRO A 41 16.77 14.02 -19.74
N MET A 42 16.82 12.75 -20.13
CA MET A 42 16.45 11.61 -19.30
C MET A 42 17.30 11.59 -18.02
N PRO A 43 16.69 11.37 -16.84
CA PRO A 43 17.46 11.20 -15.62
C PRO A 43 18.30 9.91 -15.68
N GLU A 44 19.36 9.86 -14.88
CA GLU A 44 20.18 8.67 -14.75
C GLU A 44 19.37 7.51 -14.14
N ALA A 45 19.36 6.36 -14.81
CA ALA A 45 18.83 5.12 -14.23
C ALA A 45 19.73 4.68 -13.08
N LYS A 46 19.15 4.39 -11.92
CA LYS A 46 19.88 3.85 -10.76
C LYS A 46 19.36 2.45 -10.47
N ARG A 47 20.08 1.68 -9.65
CA ARG A 47 19.74 0.28 -9.33
C ARG A 47 18.23 0.04 -9.07
N SER A 48 17.57 0.93 -8.34
CA SER A 48 16.14 0.79 -8.00
C SER A 48 15.23 1.81 -8.70
N TYR A 49 15.77 2.65 -9.57
CA TYR A 49 15.05 3.77 -10.16
C TYR A 49 15.09 3.70 -11.69
N PRO A 50 13.93 3.79 -12.37
CA PRO A 50 12.60 3.95 -11.80
C PRO A 50 11.91 2.62 -11.49
N GLY A 51 11.63 2.33 -10.21
CA GLY A 51 10.88 1.14 -9.81
C GLY A 51 11.50 -0.18 -10.28
N MET A 52 12.82 -0.32 -10.13
CA MET A 52 13.62 -1.49 -10.57
C MET A 52 13.50 -1.83 -12.07
N MET A 53 13.00 -0.90 -12.89
CA MET A 53 12.97 -1.03 -14.35
C MET A 53 14.40 -1.10 -14.90
N THR A 54 14.63 -1.92 -15.92
CA THR A 54 15.96 -1.98 -16.55
C THR A 54 16.26 -0.67 -17.28
N GLU A 55 17.55 -0.30 -17.40
CA GLU A 55 17.94 0.91 -18.12
C GLU A 55 17.49 0.90 -19.59
N LYS A 56 17.51 -0.29 -20.22
CA LYS A 56 17.04 -0.49 -21.59
C LYS A 56 15.56 -0.15 -21.72
N GLU A 57 14.73 -0.72 -20.86
CA GLU A 57 13.29 -0.49 -20.90
C GLU A 57 12.96 0.96 -20.52
N PHE A 58 13.67 1.55 -19.55
CA PHE A 58 13.46 2.96 -19.20
C PHE A 58 13.79 3.89 -20.38
N LYS A 59 14.90 3.67 -21.09
CA LYS A 59 15.24 4.43 -22.31
C LYS A 59 14.18 4.29 -23.41
N ALA A 60 13.64 3.09 -23.59
CA ALA A 60 12.61 2.82 -24.58
C ALA A 60 11.27 3.50 -24.23
N GLU A 61 10.88 3.47 -22.95
CA GLU A 61 9.62 4.03 -22.47
C GLU A 61 9.65 5.56 -22.32
N TYR A 62 10.82 6.15 -22.00
CA TYR A 62 10.97 7.57 -21.69
C TYR A 62 10.30 8.54 -22.70
N PRO A 63 10.51 8.42 -24.02
CA PRO A 63 9.87 9.32 -24.99
C PRO A 63 8.37 9.08 -25.16
N LEU A 64 7.84 7.95 -24.67
CA LEU A 64 6.46 7.50 -24.92
C LEU A 64 5.54 7.74 -23.73
N ARG A 65 6.06 7.65 -22.50
CA ARG A 65 5.26 7.59 -21.27
C ARG A 65 4.37 8.81 -21.05
N MET A 66 4.95 10.01 -20.97
CA MET A 66 4.16 11.24 -20.78
C MET A 66 3.18 11.49 -21.94
N PRO A 67 3.58 11.37 -23.22
CA PRO A 67 2.64 11.46 -24.33
C PRO A 67 1.47 10.47 -24.24
N ALA A 68 1.71 9.22 -23.83
CA ALA A 68 0.66 8.21 -23.68
C ALA A 68 -0.36 8.59 -22.58
N PHE A 69 0.10 9.13 -21.45
CA PHE A 69 -0.80 9.68 -20.42
C PHE A 69 -1.59 10.89 -20.92
N LYS A 70 -0.95 11.84 -21.59
CA LYS A 70 -1.65 13.00 -22.18
C LYS A 70 -2.72 12.55 -23.18
N ALA A 71 -2.41 11.58 -24.04
CA ALA A 71 -3.34 11.05 -25.03
C ALA A 71 -4.54 10.36 -24.37
N LEU A 72 -4.31 9.48 -23.38
CA LEU A 72 -5.41 8.82 -22.66
C LEU A 72 -6.29 9.83 -21.93
N LEU A 73 -5.69 10.70 -21.10
CA LEU A 73 -6.44 11.67 -20.30
C LEU A 73 -7.20 12.66 -21.20
N GLY A 74 -6.59 13.12 -22.29
CA GLY A 74 -7.21 14.03 -23.25
C GLY A 74 -8.41 13.45 -24.00
N GLN A 75 -8.63 12.13 -23.99
CA GLN A 75 -9.88 11.55 -24.51
C GLN A 75 -11.06 11.77 -23.57
N TYR A 76 -10.81 11.93 -22.27
CA TYR A 76 -11.83 11.89 -21.23
C TYR A 76 -12.05 13.23 -20.52
N PHE A 77 -11.05 14.11 -20.51
CA PHE A 77 -11.05 15.35 -19.73
C PHE A 77 -10.86 16.57 -20.62
N ALA A 78 -11.66 17.61 -20.36
CA ALA A 78 -11.66 18.83 -21.16
C ALA A 78 -10.35 19.62 -21.05
N GLU A 79 -9.69 19.56 -19.89
CA GLU A 79 -8.42 20.24 -19.65
C GLU A 79 -7.39 19.28 -19.05
N VAL A 80 -6.32 19.02 -19.79
CA VAL A 80 -5.18 18.21 -19.35
C VAL A 80 -3.90 19.00 -19.59
N LYS A 81 -3.18 19.32 -18.53
CA LYS A 81 -1.82 19.87 -18.61
C LYS A 81 -0.82 18.82 -18.16
N ALA A 82 0.35 18.80 -18.81
CA ALA A 82 1.50 18.04 -18.34
C ALA A 82 2.64 18.98 -18.00
N VAL A 83 3.39 18.67 -16.95
CA VAL A 83 4.60 19.39 -16.53
C VAL A 83 5.70 18.41 -16.17
N ASP A 84 6.95 18.83 -16.35
CA ASP A 84 8.10 18.05 -15.89
C ASP A 84 8.11 17.98 -14.35
N CYS A 85 8.27 16.78 -13.78
CA CYS A 85 8.25 16.58 -12.33
C CYS A 85 9.34 17.37 -11.60
N ARG A 86 10.46 17.69 -12.25
CA ARG A 86 11.56 18.50 -11.66
C ARG A 86 11.18 19.97 -11.51
N ASP A 87 10.25 20.46 -12.33
CA ASP A 87 9.82 21.85 -12.34
C ASP A 87 8.58 22.11 -11.48
N TRP A 88 7.85 21.04 -11.14
CA TRP A 88 6.59 21.14 -10.40
C TRP A 88 6.78 21.81 -9.04
N LYS A 89 5.83 22.69 -8.69
CA LYS A 89 5.68 23.32 -7.37
C LYS A 89 4.27 23.07 -6.85
N PRO A 90 4.05 23.08 -5.52
CA PRO A 90 2.71 22.90 -4.94
C PRO A 90 1.62 23.77 -5.56
N ALA A 91 1.93 25.05 -5.82
CA ALA A 91 1.01 26.02 -6.41
C ALA A 91 0.54 25.65 -7.83
N ASP A 92 1.31 24.83 -8.57
CA ASP A 92 0.93 24.41 -9.92
C ASP A 92 -0.30 23.51 -9.93
N SER A 93 -0.60 22.86 -8.80
CA SER A 93 -1.80 22.03 -8.64
C SER A 93 -3.07 22.84 -8.33
N GLU A 94 -2.95 24.12 -7.97
CA GLU A 94 -4.10 24.94 -7.55
C GLU A 94 -5.21 25.09 -8.60
N PRO A 95 -4.89 25.30 -9.90
CA PRO A 95 -5.90 25.44 -10.96
C PRO A 95 -6.59 24.13 -11.36
N TYR A 96 -6.11 22.98 -10.87
CA TYR A 96 -6.55 21.66 -11.30
C TYR A 96 -7.39 20.97 -10.21
N ASP A 97 -8.29 20.09 -10.65
CA ASP A 97 -9.13 19.30 -9.75
C ASP A 97 -8.38 18.07 -9.22
N VAL A 98 -7.48 17.50 -10.02
CA VAL A 98 -6.70 16.30 -9.67
C VAL A 98 -5.29 16.42 -10.24
N THR A 99 -4.28 16.12 -9.41
CA THR A 99 -2.88 15.99 -9.83
C THR A 99 -2.46 14.52 -9.84
N ILE A 100 -1.85 14.05 -10.93
CA ILE A 100 -1.29 12.71 -11.06
C ILE A 100 0.23 12.82 -11.00
N PHE A 101 0.86 12.17 -10.01
CA PHE A 101 2.32 12.07 -9.93
C PHE A 101 2.78 10.71 -10.44
N ASP A 102 3.44 10.72 -11.60
CA ASP A 102 4.05 9.54 -12.21
C ASP A 102 5.47 9.27 -11.68
N PHE A 103 6.18 10.34 -11.31
CA PHE A 103 7.50 10.33 -10.69
C PHE A 103 7.56 11.34 -9.55
N ALA A 104 8.44 11.10 -8.58
CA ALA A 104 8.72 12.06 -7.52
C ALA A 104 9.24 13.39 -8.09
N THR A 105 8.84 14.48 -7.45
CA THR A 105 9.22 15.84 -7.83
C THR A 105 10.55 16.25 -7.19
N THR A 106 11.01 17.48 -7.45
CA THR A 106 12.10 18.05 -6.65
C THR A 106 11.62 18.23 -5.19
N PRO A 107 12.35 17.73 -4.18
CA PRO A 107 11.95 17.88 -2.79
C PRO A 107 11.97 19.36 -2.37
N LEU A 108 10.96 19.78 -1.62
CA LEU A 108 10.88 21.08 -0.95
C LEU A 108 11.93 21.19 0.16
N GLU A 109 12.17 20.08 0.85
CA GLU A 109 13.24 19.93 1.84
C GLU A 109 13.94 18.58 1.61
N PRO A 110 15.28 18.53 1.52
CA PRO A 110 16.00 17.27 1.36
C PRO A 110 15.87 16.40 2.61
N ALA A 111 16.06 15.10 2.44
CA ALA A 111 16.18 14.18 3.57
C ALA A 111 17.39 14.55 4.43
N LYS A 112 17.29 14.34 5.74
CA LYS A 112 18.36 14.64 6.70
C LYS A 112 18.41 13.60 7.81
N GLN A 113 19.53 13.57 8.51
CA GLN A 113 19.68 12.81 9.75
C GLN A 113 19.86 13.78 10.91
N GLU A 114 19.15 13.53 12.01
CA GLU A 114 19.21 14.35 13.23
C GLU A 114 19.36 13.45 14.44
N LYS A 115 19.97 13.94 15.52
CA LYS A 115 19.95 13.21 16.80
C LYS A 115 18.64 13.48 17.52
N ASP A 116 17.98 12.43 18.00
CA ASP A 116 16.84 12.57 18.91
C ASP A 116 17.29 13.05 20.31
N GLU A 117 16.34 13.30 21.19
CA GLU A 117 16.58 13.73 22.58
C GLU A 117 17.44 12.73 23.39
N LYS A 118 17.52 11.48 22.93
CA LYS A 118 18.31 10.39 23.54
C LYS A 118 19.68 10.22 22.87
N GLY A 119 20.01 11.07 21.90
CA GLY A 119 21.27 11.04 21.14
C GLY A 119 21.30 10.02 19.99
N ASN A 120 20.21 9.31 19.70
CA ASN A 120 20.14 8.34 18.60
C ASN A 120 19.97 9.06 17.27
N MET A 121 20.61 8.55 16.22
CA MET A 121 20.41 9.06 14.87
C MET A 121 19.01 8.69 14.36
N LYS A 122 18.20 9.70 14.06
CA LYS A 122 16.89 9.61 13.44
C LYS A 122 16.97 10.09 11.99
N TYR A 123 16.53 9.24 11.06
CA TYR A 123 16.35 9.63 9.67
C TYR A 123 15.05 10.40 9.49
N ILE A 124 15.12 11.52 8.79
CA ILE A 124 13.97 12.34 8.39
C ILE A 124 13.88 12.27 6.87
N SER A 125 12.77 11.72 6.37
CA SER A 125 12.50 11.65 4.93
C SER A 125 12.38 13.03 4.31
N ALA A 126 12.75 13.12 3.02
CA ALA A 126 12.58 14.33 2.23
C ALA A 126 11.10 14.75 2.19
N ARG A 127 10.87 16.06 2.12
CA ARG A 127 9.53 16.65 2.00
C ARG A 127 9.26 17.00 0.55
N TYR A 128 8.27 16.38 -0.06
CA TYR A 128 7.84 16.70 -1.43
C TYR A 128 6.52 17.49 -1.48
N LEU A 129 5.71 17.37 -0.43
CA LEU A 129 4.42 18.04 -0.30
C LEU A 129 4.35 18.86 1.01
N PRO A 130 3.63 19.99 1.01
CA PRO A 130 3.24 20.67 2.25
C PRO A 130 2.41 19.76 3.17
N ASP A 131 2.53 19.92 4.49
CA ASP A 131 1.77 19.13 5.49
C ASP A 131 0.24 19.31 5.38
N ASN A 132 -0.20 20.42 4.78
CA ASN A 132 -1.58 20.80 4.55
C ASN A 132 -2.01 20.69 3.06
N PHE A 133 -1.24 20.00 2.22
CA PHE A 133 -1.59 19.83 0.81
C PHE A 133 -2.95 19.13 0.66
N SER A 134 -3.92 19.84 0.06
CA SER A 134 -5.33 19.48 0.14
C SER A 134 -5.98 19.16 -1.21
N LYS A 135 -5.24 19.31 -2.32
CA LYS A 135 -5.70 18.94 -3.65
C LYS A 135 -5.74 17.43 -3.83
N PRO A 136 -6.73 16.87 -4.55
CA PRO A 136 -6.76 15.46 -4.90
C PRO A 136 -5.52 15.01 -5.68
N VAL A 137 -4.97 13.88 -5.28
CA VAL A 137 -3.75 13.30 -5.84
C VAL A 137 -3.94 11.84 -6.18
N ILE A 138 -3.39 11.44 -7.33
CA ILE A 138 -3.13 10.04 -7.66
C ILE A 138 -1.62 9.84 -7.77
N PHE A 139 -1.09 8.91 -6.99
CA PHE A 139 0.29 8.47 -7.08
C PHE A 139 0.40 7.19 -7.91
N MET A 140 1.36 7.17 -8.83
CA MET A 140 1.72 5.98 -9.58
C MET A 140 2.83 5.21 -8.85
N ALA A 141 2.60 3.92 -8.58
CA ALA A 141 3.57 3.01 -7.99
C ALA A 141 4.28 3.61 -6.75
N SER A 142 5.62 3.58 -6.73
CA SER A 142 6.44 3.97 -5.57
C SER A 142 6.33 5.44 -5.17
N THR A 143 5.82 6.31 -6.05
CA THR A 143 5.70 7.76 -5.76
C THR A 143 4.83 8.06 -4.54
N ALA A 144 3.89 7.15 -4.21
CA ALA A 144 3.03 7.28 -3.04
C ALA A 144 3.82 7.32 -1.74
N ASP A 145 4.80 6.43 -1.57
CA ASP A 145 5.65 6.40 -0.38
C ASP A 145 6.71 7.49 -0.44
N GLU A 146 7.37 7.65 -1.60
CA GLU A 146 8.43 8.64 -1.81
C GLU A 146 7.97 10.05 -1.42
N MET A 147 6.78 10.44 -1.87
CA MET A 147 6.22 11.78 -1.61
C MET A 147 5.31 11.82 -0.38
N GLY A 148 4.69 10.70 0.00
CA GLY A 148 3.68 10.63 1.05
C GLY A 148 4.20 10.32 2.46
N ARG A 149 5.38 9.70 2.60
CA ARG A 149 5.91 9.28 3.92
C ARG A 149 6.00 10.46 4.89
N ARG A 150 6.51 11.61 4.44
CA ARG A 150 6.75 12.77 5.31
C ARG A 150 5.45 13.40 5.85
N ILE A 151 4.34 13.27 5.12
CA ILE A 151 3.02 13.79 5.52
C ILE A 151 2.14 12.73 6.19
N GLY A 152 2.69 11.53 6.44
CA GLY A 152 2.05 10.46 7.20
C GLY A 152 0.96 9.71 6.45
N LEU A 153 1.12 9.49 5.15
CA LEU A 153 0.15 8.67 4.40
C LEU A 153 0.25 7.19 4.81
N LYS A 154 -0.90 6.50 4.86
CA LYS A 154 -0.96 5.03 4.95
C LYS A 154 -0.52 4.33 3.66
N LEU A 155 -0.34 5.08 2.56
CA LEU A 155 0.14 4.61 1.26
C LEU A 155 1.68 4.39 1.30
N ASP A 156 2.12 3.59 2.27
CA ASP A 156 3.53 3.38 2.62
C ASP A 156 4.21 2.31 1.76
N TRP A 157 5.53 2.19 1.90
CA TRP A 157 6.30 1.14 1.23
C TRP A 157 6.22 -0.18 2.01
N LEU A 158 5.25 -1.04 1.70
CA LEU A 158 5.34 -2.44 2.12
C LEU A 158 6.36 -3.17 1.27
N CYS A 159 6.18 -3.10 -0.05
CA CYS A 159 7.02 -3.81 -1.00
C CYS A 159 6.91 -3.20 -2.39
N LEU A 160 8.04 -3.14 -3.09
CA LEU A 160 8.09 -2.92 -4.53
C LEU A 160 8.16 -4.29 -5.22
N CYS A 161 7.01 -4.94 -5.30
CA CYS A 161 6.88 -6.28 -5.87
C CYS A 161 5.47 -6.54 -6.44
N LEU A 162 4.72 -5.48 -6.74
CA LEU A 162 3.42 -5.64 -7.39
C LEU A 162 3.64 -5.96 -8.87
N ASP A 163 3.10 -7.10 -9.26
CA ASP A 163 3.07 -7.59 -10.63
C ASP A 163 1.78 -7.16 -11.35
N ALA A 164 1.49 -7.76 -12.50
CA ALA A 164 0.56 -7.19 -13.47
C ALA A 164 -0.94 -7.46 -13.21
N ASP A 165 -1.25 -8.28 -12.21
CA ASP A 165 -2.60 -8.74 -11.90
C ASP A 165 -3.08 -8.23 -10.53
N ALA A 166 -4.31 -7.74 -10.47
CA ALA A 166 -5.01 -7.37 -9.24
C ALA A 166 -5.88 -8.54 -8.76
N HIS A 167 -6.05 -8.68 -7.44
CA HIS A 167 -6.96 -9.64 -6.84
C HIS A 167 -7.63 -9.09 -5.59
N HIS A 168 -8.58 -9.81 -5.00
CA HIS A 168 -9.36 -9.35 -3.85
C HIS A 168 -10.02 -7.97 -4.14
N LEU A 169 -10.62 -7.86 -5.33
CA LEU A 169 -11.17 -6.63 -5.87
C LEU A 169 -12.51 -6.28 -5.22
N ASN A 170 -12.69 -5.03 -4.83
CA ASN A 170 -14.01 -4.45 -4.63
C ASN A 170 -14.58 -3.99 -5.98
N ALA A 171 -15.07 -4.93 -6.79
CA ALA A 171 -15.66 -4.63 -8.11
C ALA A 171 -16.94 -3.75 -8.03
N ASN A 172 -17.50 -3.57 -6.84
CA ASN A 172 -18.62 -2.66 -6.58
C ASN A 172 -18.19 -1.21 -6.33
N HIS A 173 -16.88 -0.93 -6.29
CA HIS A 173 -16.34 0.40 -6.08
C HIS A 173 -16.68 1.36 -7.23
N ALA A 174 -16.73 2.66 -6.93
CA ALA A 174 -17.10 3.71 -7.89
C ALA A 174 -16.23 3.68 -9.16
N ILE A 175 -14.94 3.36 -9.03
CA ILE A 175 -14.02 3.32 -10.18
C ILE A 175 -14.33 2.22 -11.20
N PHE A 176 -15.08 1.18 -10.81
CA PHE A 176 -15.57 0.14 -11.71
C PHE A 176 -16.98 0.46 -12.21
N LYS A 177 -17.83 1.02 -11.32
CA LYS A 177 -19.19 1.43 -11.69
C LYS A 177 -19.23 2.54 -12.74
N GLY A 178 -18.17 3.35 -12.81
CA GLY A 178 -17.93 4.26 -13.92
C GLY A 178 -18.53 5.64 -13.75
N PRO A 179 -17.86 6.58 -13.04
CA PRO A 179 -18.17 8.00 -13.18
C PRO A 179 -18.03 8.48 -14.63
N LEU A 180 -17.19 7.80 -15.44
CA LEU A 180 -17.07 8.04 -16.88
C LEU A 180 -17.41 6.78 -17.68
N GLU A 181 -16.81 5.64 -17.34
CA GLU A 181 -16.93 4.37 -18.08
C GLU A 181 -17.32 3.23 -17.17
N LYS A 182 -18.42 2.53 -17.44
CA LYS A 182 -18.73 1.30 -16.69
C LYS A 182 -17.74 0.20 -17.09
N VAL A 183 -17.08 -0.40 -16.11
CA VAL A 183 -16.14 -1.51 -16.30
C VAL A 183 -16.57 -2.69 -15.43
N VAL A 184 -16.72 -3.85 -16.06
CA VAL A 184 -16.80 -5.13 -15.36
C VAL A 184 -15.46 -5.82 -15.62
N PRO A 185 -14.56 -5.90 -14.63
CA PRO A 185 -13.25 -6.52 -14.82
C PRO A 185 -13.37 -7.96 -15.31
N THR A 186 -12.62 -8.31 -16.35
CA THR A 186 -12.53 -9.70 -16.81
C THR A 186 -11.62 -10.45 -15.84
N LEU A 187 -12.22 -11.36 -15.05
CA LEU A 187 -11.52 -12.15 -14.04
C LEU A 187 -11.09 -13.51 -14.61
N GLN A 188 -9.85 -13.89 -14.35
CA GLN A 188 -9.32 -15.22 -14.66
C GLN A 188 -8.83 -15.87 -13.36
N ASN A 189 -9.21 -17.13 -13.15
CA ASN A 189 -8.64 -17.92 -12.05
C ASN A 189 -7.18 -18.24 -12.38
N LYS A 190 -6.28 -17.85 -11.47
CA LYS A 190 -4.84 -18.06 -11.58
C LYS A 190 -4.31 -18.57 -10.25
N LYS A 191 -3.14 -19.23 -10.28
CA LYS A 191 -2.44 -19.70 -9.07
C LYS A 191 -2.30 -18.54 -8.07
N THR A 192 -2.74 -18.77 -6.84
CA THR A 192 -2.55 -17.84 -5.73
C THR A 192 -1.05 -17.57 -5.52
N PRO A 193 -0.63 -16.30 -5.37
CA PRO A 193 0.78 -15.98 -5.11
C PRO A 193 1.28 -16.73 -3.88
N ASP A 194 2.40 -17.44 -4.00
CA ASP A 194 2.92 -18.31 -2.93
C ASP A 194 3.14 -17.53 -1.62
N GLY A 195 3.52 -16.25 -1.73
CA GLY A 195 3.70 -15.34 -0.59
C GLY A 195 2.49 -15.23 0.33
N VAL A 196 1.26 -15.39 -0.18
CA VAL A 196 0.02 -15.32 0.60
C VAL A 196 0.00 -16.36 1.71
N PHE A 197 0.49 -17.58 1.45
CA PHE A 197 0.41 -18.70 2.39
C PHE A 197 1.38 -18.58 3.57
N HIS A 198 2.30 -17.62 3.55
CA HIS A 198 3.21 -17.35 4.68
C HIS A 198 2.57 -16.47 5.78
N TYR A 199 1.36 -15.97 5.54
CA TYR A 199 0.63 -15.08 6.46
C TYR A 199 -0.63 -15.76 6.98
N THR A 200 -1.09 -15.37 8.17
CA THR A 200 -2.35 -15.93 8.71
C THR A 200 -3.56 -15.57 7.85
N THR A 201 -3.50 -14.46 7.09
CA THR A 201 -4.53 -14.08 6.12
C THR A 201 -4.58 -15.01 4.89
N GLY A 202 -3.56 -15.85 4.69
CA GLY A 202 -3.55 -16.91 3.69
C GLY A 202 -4.29 -18.18 4.10
N VAL A 203 -4.65 -18.33 5.39
CA VAL A 203 -5.36 -19.52 5.88
C VAL A 203 -6.74 -19.60 5.21
N GLY A 204 -6.98 -20.73 4.52
CA GLY A 204 -8.24 -20.98 3.82
C GLY A 204 -8.35 -20.30 2.44
N ILE A 205 -7.33 -19.55 2.00
CA ILE A 205 -7.29 -19.04 0.64
C ILE A 205 -7.10 -20.23 -0.33
N PRO A 206 -7.91 -20.37 -1.40
CA PRO A 206 -7.74 -21.45 -2.36
C PRO A 206 -6.39 -21.36 -3.10
N LYS A 207 -5.96 -22.47 -3.70
CA LYS A 207 -4.74 -22.51 -4.53
C LYS A 207 -4.85 -21.68 -5.82
N GLU A 208 -6.07 -21.35 -6.23
CA GLU A 208 -6.34 -20.47 -7.36
C GLU A 208 -7.39 -19.42 -6.96
N ILE A 209 -7.16 -18.17 -7.34
CA ILE A 209 -8.06 -17.05 -7.06
C ILE A 209 -8.35 -16.26 -8.33
N PRO A 210 -9.52 -15.58 -8.41
CA PRO A 210 -9.82 -14.72 -9.54
C PRO A 210 -8.94 -13.48 -9.53
N MET A 211 -8.33 -13.19 -10.68
CA MET A 211 -7.44 -12.05 -10.90
C MET A 211 -7.85 -11.24 -12.12
N TRP A 212 -7.67 -9.93 -12.03
CA TRP A 212 -7.87 -8.98 -13.12
C TRP A 212 -6.53 -8.49 -13.66
N ARG A 213 -6.31 -8.63 -14.96
CA ARG A 213 -5.08 -8.18 -15.62
C ARG A 213 -5.11 -6.66 -15.83
N VAL A 214 -4.25 -5.94 -15.12
CA VAL A 214 -4.20 -4.47 -15.15
C VAL A 214 -3.22 -3.95 -16.19
N GLN A 215 -2.05 -4.58 -16.30
CA GLN A 215 -1.05 -4.27 -17.31
C GLN A 215 -0.78 -5.50 -18.18
N LYS A 216 -0.40 -5.28 -19.44
CA LYS A 216 -0.21 -6.33 -20.44
C LYS A 216 0.87 -7.31 -20.03
N GLU A 217 1.96 -6.80 -19.48
CA GLU A 217 3.14 -7.53 -19.04
C GLU A 217 3.53 -7.13 -17.61
N GLY A 218 3.98 -8.09 -16.82
CA GLY A 218 4.46 -7.94 -15.45
C GLY A 218 5.98 -8.12 -15.36
N TYR A 219 6.56 -7.80 -14.21
CA TYR A 219 7.98 -8.02 -13.98
C TYR A 219 8.30 -9.51 -13.85
N LEU A 220 7.33 -10.32 -13.41
CA LEU A 220 7.46 -11.79 -13.38
C LEU A 220 7.50 -12.42 -14.78
N ASP A 221 7.08 -11.68 -15.81
CA ASP A 221 7.16 -12.12 -17.21
C ASP A 221 8.59 -11.93 -17.80
N GLY A 222 9.54 -11.39 -17.02
CA GLY A 222 10.94 -11.23 -17.43
C GLY A 222 11.21 -10.06 -18.38
N THR A 223 10.23 -9.15 -18.52
CA THR A 223 10.23 -8.08 -19.52
C THR A 223 11.03 -6.85 -19.10
N GLY A 224 11.48 -6.79 -17.84
CA GLY A 224 12.16 -5.63 -17.27
C GLY A 224 11.24 -4.44 -17.01
N ALA A 225 9.93 -4.67 -16.98
CA ALA A 225 8.91 -3.66 -16.72
C ALA A 225 9.07 -2.98 -15.36
N ARG A 226 8.56 -1.74 -15.24
CA ARG A 226 8.52 -0.99 -13.98
C ARG A 226 7.68 -1.74 -12.95
N ILE A 227 8.31 -2.13 -11.85
CA ILE A 227 7.67 -2.87 -10.76
C ILE A 227 6.72 -1.93 -10.00
N GLY A 228 5.52 -2.41 -9.68
CA GLY A 228 4.54 -1.66 -8.91
C GLY A 228 4.78 -1.71 -7.40
N LEU A 229 4.12 -0.81 -6.68
CA LEU A 229 4.13 -0.72 -5.22
C LEU A 229 2.87 -1.37 -4.63
N VAL A 230 3.04 -2.12 -3.54
CA VAL A 230 1.96 -2.38 -2.57
C VAL A 230 2.24 -1.68 -1.23
N SER A 231 1.19 -1.19 -0.59
CA SER A 231 1.21 -0.63 0.77
C SER A 231 0.70 -1.61 1.82
N ARG A 232 1.01 -1.36 3.10
CA ARG A 232 0.58 -2.24 4.21
C ARG A 232 -0.94 -2.23 4.38
N GLY A 233 -1.55 -3.42 4.34
CA GLY A 233 -2.96 -3.63 4.63
C GLY A 233 -3.33 -3.60 6.11
N ASN A 234 -2.38 -3.89 7.00
CA ASN A 234 -2.62 -3.95 8.44
C ASN A 234 -3.25 -2.64 8.94
N ARG A 235 -4.49 -2.75 9.40
CA ARG A 235 -5.29 -1.63 9.93
C ARG A 235 -5.46 -0.45 8.95
N PHE A 236 -5.35 -0.69 7.64
CA PHE A 236 -5.43 0.37 6.63
C PHE A 236 -6.77 1.13 6.69
N THR A 237 -7.88 0.40 6.76
CA THR A 237 -9.26 0.92 6.72
C THR A 237 -9.89 1.19 8.10
N GLU A 238 -9.09 1.26 9.16
CA GLU A 238 -9.62 1.58 10.51
C GLU A 238 -10.11 3.03 10.66
N SER A 239 -9.70 3.90 9.73
CA SER A 239 -10.08 5.31 9.70
C SER A 239 -11.06 5.58 8.56
N PRO A 240 -12.06 6.46 8.76
CA PRO A 240 -13.14 6.68 7.81
C PRO A 240 -12.70 7.36 6.51
N ASP A 241 -11.49 7.89 6.48
CA ASP A 241 -10.85 8.54 5.35
C ASP A 241 -10.02 7.59 4.48
N ALA A 242 -9.92 6.31 4.85
CA ALA A 242 -9.15 5.31 4.11
C ALA A 242 -10.05 4.21 3.52
N GLU A 243 -9.72 3.76 2.31
CA GLU A 243 -10.38 2.62 1.67
C GLU A 243 -9.38 1.76 0.89
N MET A 244 -9.56 0.44 0.99
CA MET A 244 -8.83 -0.54 0.19
C MET A 244 -9.76 -1.03 -0.93
N ILE A 245 -9.28 -0.95 -2.16
CA ILE A 245 -10.06 -1.29 -3.36
C ILE A 245 -9.59 -2.62 -3.94
N SER A 246 -8.27 -2.86 -3.92
CA SER A 246 -7.72 -4.14 -4.34
C SER A 246 -6.40 -4.45 -3.64
N SER A 247 -6.10 -5.74 -3.63
CA SER A 247 -4.74 -6.24 -3.54
C SER A 247 -4.23 -6.58 -4.96
N GLY A 248 -3.09 -7.25 -5.06
CA GLY A 248 -2.53 -7.69 -6.32
C GLY A 248 -1.38 -8.68 -6.13
N VAL A 249 -1.01 -9.31 -7.23
CA VAL A 249 0.04 -10.34 -7.26
C VAL A 249 1.34 -9.72 -6.77
N CYS A 250 1.78 -10.13 -5.58
CA CYS A 250 3.02 -9.68 -4.97
C CYS A 250 3.52 -10.73 -3.97
N GLN A 251 4.67 -10.49 -3.36
CA GLN A 251 5.27 -11.38 -2.35
C GLN A 251 4.66 -11.22 -0.95
N LYS A 252 3.51 -10.57 -0.82
CA LYS A 252 2.90 -10.19 0.45
C LYS A 252 1.53 -10.84 0.59
N ASP A 253 0.89 -10.54 1.70
CA ASP A 253 -0.39 -11.10 2.07
C ASP A 253 -1.55 -10.56 1.21
N VAL A 254 -2.74 -11.14 1.34
CA VAL A 254 -3.93 -10.68 0.60
C VAL A 254 -4.40 -9.28 1.01
N GLY A 255 -3.92 -8.77 2.14
CA GLY A 255 -4.18 -7.43 2.63
C GLY A 255 -3.31 -6.36 1.97
N ALA A 256 -2.22 -6.73 1.29
CA ALA A 256 -1.31 -5.78 0.65
C ALA A 256 -2.07 -4.90 -0.36
N VAL A 257 -2.04 -3.58 -0.17
CA VAL A 257 -2.90 -2.63 -0.90
C VAL A 257 -2.25 -2.25 -2.21
N ALA A 258 -2.86 -2.65 -3.33
CA ALA A 258 -2.43 -2.26 -4.67
C ALA A 258 -3.24 -1.06 -5.21
N LEU A 259 -4.54 -1.00 -4.88
CA LEU A 259 -5.40 0.15 -5.14
C LEU A 259 -6.06 0.57 -3.82
N GLY A 260 -5.88 1.83 -3.44
CA GLY A 260 -6.47 2.35 -2.20
C GLY A 260 -6.37 3.87 -2.09
N ARG A 261 -7.16 4.45 -1.19
CA ARG A 261 -7.18 5.90 -0.93
C ARG A 261 -6.96 6.18 0.55
N HIS A 262 -6.31 7.30 0.85
CA HIS A 262 -6.20 7.89 2.18
C HIS A 262 -6.41 9.40 2.07
N GLY A 263 -7.56 9.88 2.55
CA GLY A 263 -8.02 11.25 2.34
C GLY A 263 -8.05 11.64 0.85
N ASN A 264 -7.37 12.73 0.50
CA ASN A 264 -7.25 13.25 -0.85
C ASN A 264 -6.16 12.55 -1.69
N PHE A 265 -5.56 11.45 -1.21
CA PHE A 265 -4.49 10.74 -1.91
C PHE A 265 -4.92 9.34 -2.31
N PHE A 266 -4.65 8.95 -3.56
CA PHE A 266 -4.92 7.62 -4.10
C PHE A 266 -3.61 6.93 -4.51
N LEU A 267 -3.49 5.65 -4.20
CA LEU A 267 -2.45 4.77 -4.71
C LEU A 267 -2.98 4.02 -5.93
N TRP A 268 -2.42 4.32 -7.10
CA TRP A 268 -2.44 3.42 -8.24
C TRP A 268 -1.12 2.63 -8.23
N GLY A 269 -1.10 1.47 -7.57
CA GLY A 269 0.15 0.74 -7.31
C GLY A 269 0.85 0.22 -8.56
N PHE A 270 0.13 0.00 -9.66
CA PHE A 270 0.68 -0.56 -10.90
C PHE A 270 1.60 0.45 -11.62
N GLY A 271 2.69 -0.05 -12.20
CA GLY A 271 3.76 0.78 -12.78
C GLY A 271 3.59 1.13 -14.26
N ALA A 272 2.72 0.42 -15.00
CA ALA A 272 2.58 0.54 -16.44
C ALA A 272 2.15 1.95 -16.91
N SER A 273 2.66 2.37 -18.07
CA SER A 273 2.12 3.50 -18.82
C SER A 273 0.80 3.10 -19.50
N PRO A 274 0.01 4.04 -20.03
CA PRO A 274 -1.18 3.70 -20.81
C PRO A 274 -0.88 2.84 -22.04
N ALA A 275 0.34 2.89 -22.60
CA ALA A 275 0.70 2.00 -23.71
C ALA A 275 0.66 0.52 -23.28
N ASP A 276 0.97 0.25 -22.01
CA ASP A 276 1.11 -1.10 -21.45
C ASP A 276 -0.03 -1.48 -20.49
N MET A 277 -1.00 -0.58 -20.26
CA MET A 277 -2.26 -0.93 -19.58
C MET A 277 -3.17 -1.76 -20.49
N THR A 278 -3.99 -2.64 -19.89
CA THR A 278 -5.13 -3.25 -20.59
C THR A 278 -6.21 -2.19 -20.87
N GLU A 279 -7.12 -2.45 -21.81
CA GLU A 279 -8.20 -1.51 -22.12
C GLU A 279 -9.16 -1.30 -20.94
N GLU A 280 -9.39 -2.34 -20.14
CA GLU A 280 -10.16 -2.22 -18.89
C GLU A 280 -9.43 -1.34 -17.88
N ALA A 281 -8.12 -1.52 -17.72
CA ALA A 281 -7.32 -0.73 -16.79
C ALA A 281 -7.28 0.76 -17.17
N LYS A 282 -7.16 1.09 -18.45
CA LYS A 282 -7.26 2.49 -18.93
C LYS A 282 -8.57 3.15 -18.50
N LYS A 283 -9.69 2.44 -18.66
CA LYS A 283 -11.02 2.92 -18.26
C LYS A 283 -11.14 3.07 -16.75
N VAL A 284 -10.66 2.10 -15.98
CA VAL A 284 -10.65 2.17 -14.51
C VAL A 284 -9.74 3.29 -14.01
N PHE A 285 -8.60 3.54 -14.68
CA PHE A 285 -7.68 4.63 -14.34
C PHE A 285 -8.35 6.00 -14.52
N VAL A 286 -8.99 6.26 -15.67
CA VAL A 286 -9.69 7.54 -15.88
C VAL A 286 -10.90 7.69 -14.95
N ASN A 287 -11.56 6.59 -14.59
CA ASN A 287 -12.59 6.61 -13.55
C ASN A 287 -12.01 6.96 -12.17
N ALA A 288 -10.81 6.49 -11.82
CA ALA A 288 -10.13 6.86 -10.58
C ALA A 288 -9.81 8.37 -10.56
N VAL A 289 -9.37 8.94 -11.68
CA VAL A 289 -9.19 10.40 -11.82
C VAL A 289 -10.50 11.14 -11.57
N ALA A 290 -11.59 10.75 -12.23
CA ALA A 290 -12.89 11.40 -12.02
C ALA A 290 -13.42 11.22 -10.59
N TYR A 291 -13.20 10.04 -9.99
CA TYR A 291 -13.57 9.73 -8.62
C TYR A 291 -12.85 10.62 -7.60
N MET A 292 -11.58 10.92 -7.83
CA MET A 292 -10.75 11.62 -6.84
C MET A 292 -11.11 13.10 -6.64
N LYS A 293 -11.71 13.76 -7.64
CA LYS A 293 -12.10 15.19 -7.56
C LYS A 293 -12.89 15.54 -6.28
N GLN A 294 -13.78 14.66 -5.84
CA GLN A 294 -14.66 14.93 -4.69
C GLN A 294 -13.92 15.04 -3.35
N PHE A 295 -12.64 14.62 -3.29
CA PHE A 295 -11.84 14.65 -2.08
C PHE A 295 -11.02 15.93 -1.91
N ASN A 296 -11.31 16.98 -2.69
CA ASN A 296 -10.69 18.28 -2.49
C ASN A 296 -10.94 18.80 -1.06
N GLY A 297 -9.87 19.18 -0.35
CA GLY A 297 -9.95 19.60 1.05
C GLY A 297 -10.02 18.46 2.07
N ARG A 298 -10.16 17.19 1.63
CA ARG A 298 -10.27 16.02 2.51
C ARG A 298 -8.88 15.48 2.86
N THR A 299 -8.13 16.22 3.67
CA THR A 299 -6.79 15.78 4.11
C THR A 299 -6.87 14.54 5.03
N PRO A 300 -5.81 13.71 5.09
CA PRO A 300 -5.74 12.56 5.98
C PRO A 300 -6.03 12.87 7.45
N ILE A 301 -6.86 12.05 8.09
CA ILE A 301 -7.23 12.11 9.50
C ILE A 301 -6.26 11.27 10.34
N ALA A 302 -6.11 9.98 10.00
CA ALA A 302 -5.27 9.04 10.76
C ALA A 302 -3.91 8.86 10.07
N LYS A 303 -2.92 9.64 10.51
CA LYS A 303 -1.61 9.70 9.88
C LYS A 303 -0.67 8.60 10.40
N LYS A 304 0.02 7.95 9.48
CA LYS A 304 1.01 6.90 9.77
C LYS A 304 2.42 7.42 9.48
N TYR A 305 3.10 7.92 10.51
CA TYR A 305 4.46 8.46 10.39
C TYR A 305 5.55 7.38 10.51
N ASN A 306 5.24 6.26 11.16
CA ASN A 306 6.14 5.13 11.32
C ASN A 306 5.52 3.88 10.69
N ASP A 307 6.09 3.42 9.57
CA ASP A 307 5.66 2.21 8.87
C ASP A 307 6.10 0.91 9.57
N ARG A 308 6.90 1.02 10.64
CA ARG A 308 7.40 -0.08 11.49
C ARG A 308 6.71 -0.17 12.84
N MET A 309 5.76 0.71 13.15
CA MET A 309 4.95 0.55 14.35
C MET A 309 4.09 -0.71 14.21
N ALA A 310 4.16 -1.61 15.20
CA ALA A 310 3.34 -2.81 15.21
C ALA A 310 1.87 -2.48 15.45
N THR A 311 1.00 -3.28 14.82
CA THR A 311 -0.44 -3.32 15.01
C THR A 311 -0.83 -4.60 15.73
N THR A 312 -2.07 -4.70 16.18
CA THR A 312 -2.62 -5.95 16.72
C THR A 312 -2.62 -7.06 15.65
N ASN A 313 -2.66 -6.72 14.36
CA ASN A 313 -2.48 -7.70 13.29
C ASN A 313 -1.09 -8.35 13.35
N ASP A 314 -0.02 -7.56 13.53
CA ASP A 314 1.35 -8.08 13.64
C ASP A 314 1.49 -8.96 14.89
N VAL A 315 0.86 -8.59 16.01
CA VAL A 315 0.86 -9.42 17.23
C VAL A 315 0.12 -10.75 16.99
N LYS A 316 -0.98 -10.76 16.25
CA LYS A 316 -1.71 -11.99 15.91
C LYS A 316 -0.88 -12.92 15.01
N GLU A 317 -0.14 -12.37 14.05
CA GLU A 317 0.82 -13.16 13.26
C GLU A 317 1.85 -13.82 14.20
N ILE A 318 2.47 -13.05 15.10
CA ILE A 318 3.44 -13.59 16.07
C ILE A 318 2.85 -14.71 16.94
N ILE A 319 1.62 -14.53 17.44
CA ILE A 319 0.91 -15.56 18.21
C ILE A 319 0.77 -16.84 17.36
N SER A 320 0.34 -16.71 16.11
CA SER A 320 0.15 -17.85 15.20
C SER A 320 1.46 -18.54 14.84
N HIS A 321 2.52 -17.78 14.58
CA HIS A 321 3.84 -18.30 14.22
C HIS A 321 4.62 -18.87 15.41
N THR A 322 4.14 -18.66 16.64
CA THR A 322 4.71 -19.31 17.84
C THR A 322 4.12 -20.71 18.00
N SER A 323 4.34 -21.58 17.01
CA SER A 323 3.76 -22.92 16.91
C SER A 323 4.75 -23.95 16.34
N ARG A 324 4.47 -25.24 16.54
CA ARG A 324 5.36 -26.30 16.03
C ARG A 324 5.29 -26.39 14.51
N GLU A 325 4.11 -26.17 13.97
CA GLU A 325 3.83 -26.13 12.55
C GLU A 325 4.69 -25.07 11.85
N SER A 326 4.72 -23.84 12.39
CA SER A 326 5.55 -22.76 11.83
C SER A 326 7.05 -23.02 11.97
N TYR A 327 7.49 -23.75 13.00
CA TYR A 327 8.88 -24.18 13.11
C TYR A 327 9.24 -25.23 12.05
N ASP A 328 8.38 -26.21 11.83
CA ASP A 328 8.62 -27.24 10.82
C ASP A 328 8.65 -26.62 9.40
N GLU A 329 7.80 -25.62 9.14
CA GLU A 329 7.85 -24.80 7.91
C GLU A 329 9.15 -24.00 7.80
N TYR A 330 9.59 -23.33 8.88
CA TYR A 330 10.88 -22.63 8.92
C TYR A 330 12.04 -23.58 8.59
N VAL A 331 12.09 -24.75 9.23
CA VAL A 331 13.12 -25.77 8.97
C VAL A 331 13.10 -26.20 7.51
N ALA A 332 11.93 -26.44 6.92
CA ALA A 332 11.79 -26.82 5.52
C ALA A 332 12.27 -25.70 4.58
N GLN A 333 11.92 -24.44 4.86
CA GLN A 333 12.34 -23.28 4.07
C GLN A 333 13.86 -23.08 4.10
N ILE A 334 14.49 -23.14 5.27
CA ILE A 334 15.95 -22.99 5.39
C ILE A 334 16.68 -24.13 4.69
N LYS A 335 16.21 -25.37 4.80
CA LYS A 335 16.77 -26.51 4.04
C LYS A 335 16.67 -26.28 2.54
N SER A 336 15.48 -25.91 2.05
CA SER A 336 15.27 -25.64 0.62
C SER A 336 16.14 -24.48 0.13
N PHE A 337 16.26 -23.40 0.91
CA PHE A 337 17.13 -22.28 0.61
C PHE A 337 18.60 -22.73 0.54
N ASN A 338 19.09 -23.47 1.53
CA ASN A 338 20.48 -23.96 1.56
C ASN A 338 20.78 -24.89 0.38
N GLU A 339 19.85 -25.77 0.02
CA GLU A 339 19.99 -26.65 -1.15
C GLU A 339 20.01 -25.86 -2.46
N ALA A 340 19.11 -24.89 -2.63
CA ALA A 340 19.08 -24.03 -3.81
C ALA A 340 20.35 -23.17 -3.90
N ASN A 341 20.80 -22.61 -2.78
CA ASN A 341 22.00 -21.78 -2.69
C ASN A 341 23.27 -22.58 -3.05
N ALA A 342 23.36 -23.82 -2.56
CA ALA A 342 24.47 -24.72 -2.90
C ALA A 342 24.46 -25.10 -4.39
N LYS A 343 23.28 -25.42 -4.94
CA LYS A 343 23.12 -25.73 -6.37
C LYS A 343 23.50 -24.56 -7.26
N GLU A 344 23.07 -23.35 -6.91
CA GLU A 344 23.38 -22.15 -7.69
C GLU A 344 24.85 -21.78 -7.62
N ASN A 345 25.46 -21.89 -6.43
CA ASN A 345 26.90 -21.71 -6.28
C ASN A 345 27.70 -22.70 -7.11
N GLN A 346 27.28 -23.97 -7.14
CA GLN A 346 27.90 -24.99 -7.99
C GLN A 346 27.74 -24.65 -9.48
N ARG A 347 26.53 -24.28 -9.92
CA ARG A 347 26.25 -23.87 -11.32
C ARG A 347 27.16 -22.75 -11.77
N LEU A 348 27.33 -21.70 -10.97
CA LEU A 348 28.18 -20.56 -11.31
C LEU A 348 29.67 -20.89 -11.26
N THR A 349 30.08 -21.73 -10.32
CA THR A 349 31.46 -22.24 -10.25
C THR A 349 31.80 -23.07 -11.49
N ASP A 350 30.92 -23.99 -11.90
CA ASP A 350 31.10 -24.83 -13.08
C ASP A 350 31.08 -24.01 -14.38
N LYS A 351 30.18 -23.03 -14.49
CA LYS A 351 30.13 -22.09 -15.61
C LYS A 351 31.45 -21.35 -15.78
N LYS A 352 32.00 -20.85 -14.66
CA LYS A 352 33.30 -20.18 -14.64
C LYS A 352 34.45 -21.14 -14.98
N ALA A 353 34.44 -22.36 -14.44
CA ALA A 353 35.46 -23.39 -14.72
C ALA A 353 35.45 -23.85 -16.19
N ALA A 354 34.28 -23.85 -16.83
CA ALA A 354 34.11 -24.13 -18.25
C ALA A 354 34.54 -22.96 -19.16
N GLY A 355 35.10 -21.88 -18.60
CA GLY A 355 35.54 -20.69 -19.34
C GLY A 355 34.40 -19.83 -19.89
N GLN A 356 33.16 -20.05 -19.44
CA GLN A 356 32.02 -19.23 -19.86
C GLN A 356 31.98 -17.93 -19.05
N GLN A 357 31.67 -16.83 -19.73
CA GLN A 357 31.53 -15.54 -19.07
C GLN A 357 30.25 -15.52 -18.22
N LEU A 358 30.40 -15.05 -16.97
CA LEU A 358 29.27 -14.77 -16.10
C LEU A 358 28.63 -13.44 -16.52
N THR A 359 27.31 -13.36 -16.39
CA THR A 359 26.64 -12.06 -16.47
C THR A 359 27.00 -11.23 -15.24
N ARG A 360 26.81 -9.90 -15.33
CA ARG A 360 27.03 -9.00 -14.18
C ARG A 360 26.24 -9.43 -12.94
N GLU A 361 25.00 -9.85 -13.12
CA GLU A 361 24.13 -10.32 -12.02
C GLU A 361 24.67 -11.60 -11.37
N GLU A 362 25.15 -12.55 -12.18
CA GLU A 362 25.80 -13.77 -11.69
C GLU A 362 27.10 -13.44 -10.93
N GLU A 363 27.93 -12.51 -11.44
CA GLU A 363 29.14 -12.05 -10.75
C GLU A 363 28.84 -11.38 -9.40
N GLU A 364 27.83 -10.52 -9.35
CA GLU A 364 27.39 -9.88 -8.12
C GLU A 364 26.84 -10.92 -7.11
N SER A 365 26.12 -11.94 -7.59
CA SER A 365 25.54 -12.98 -6.73
C SER A 365 26.58 -13.86 -6.04
N LEU A 366 27.76 -14.07 -6.64
CA LEU A 366 28.84 -14.88 -6.07
C LEU A 366 29.30 -14.43 -4.68
N GLN A 367 29.09 -13.16 -4.33
CA GLN A 367 29.43 -12.62 -3.01
C GLN A 367 28.47 -13.07 -1.91
N TYR A 368 27.29 -13.57 -2.28
CA TYR A 368 26.18 -13.83 -1.38
C TYR A 368 25.71 -15.29 -1.38
N ILE A 369 26.20 -16.12 -2.30
CA ILE A 369 25.84 -17.53 -2.44
C ILE A 369 26.94 -18.47 -1.92
N GLY A 370 26.59 -19.73 -1.65
CA GLY A 370 27.51 -20.75 -1.13
C GLY A 370 27.60 -20.85 0.40
N GLY A 371 27.14 -19.83 1.14
CA GLY A 371 26.94 -19.93 2.59
C GLY A 371 25.75 -20.81 2.96
N GLN A 372 25.83 -21.52 4.09
CA GLN A 372 24.68 -22.22 4.68
C GLN A 372 24.11 -21.40 5.82
N GLN A 373 22.78 -21.22 5.82
CA GLN A 373 22.08 -20.68 6.97
C GLN A 373 21.90 -21.78 8.02
N GLU A 374 22.26 -21.47 9.26
CA GLU A 374 22.02 -22.36 10.39
C GLU A 374 20.50 -22.50 10.65
N ILE A 375 20.09 -23.72 11.00
CA ILE A 375 18.72 -24.01 11.38
C ILE A 375 18.65 -23.90 12.90
N ASP A 376 17.89 -22.93 13.39
CA ASP A 376 17.65 -22.77 14.82
C ASP A 376 17.04 -24.04 15.42
N SER A 377 17.39 -24.34 16.67
CA SER A 377 16.64 -25.31 17.44
C SER A 377 15.24 -24.77 17.77
N TRP A 378 14.31 -25.67 18.13
CA TRP A 378 12.96 -25.29 18.58
C TRP A 378 12.97 -24.25 19.69
N ASP A 379 13.87 -24.39 20.68
CA ASP A 379 14.00 -23.46 21.80
C ASP A 379 14.45 -22.06 21.33
N VAL A 380 15.44 -21.99 20.44
CA VAL A 380 15.93 -20.71 19.89
C VAL A 380 14.85 -20.04 19.02
N PHE A 381 14.18 -20.83 18.17
CA PHE A 381 13.07 -20.35 17.35
C PHE A 381 11.95 -19.75 18.20
N LEU A 382 11.49 -20.47 19.22
CA LEU A 382 10.43 -20.00 20.12
C LEU A 382 10.84 -18.75 20.89
N LYS A 383 12.05 -18.72 21.45
CA LYS A 383 12.53 -17.55 22.21
C LYS A 383 12.60 -16.31 21.33
N ARG A 384 13.01 -16.45 20.06
CA ARG A 384 12.98 -15.36 19.09
C ARG A 384 11.54 -14.92 18.79
N ALA A 385 10.63 -15.85 18.56
CA ALA A 385 9.22 -15.52 18.27
C ALA A 385 8.52 -14.80 19.44
N MET A 386 8.73 -15.26 20.67
CA MET A 386 8.17 -14.65 21.89
C MET A 386 8.83 -13.33 22.28
N GLY A 387 10.06 -13.08 21.81
CA GLY A 387 10.86 -11.91 22.17
C GLY A 387 11.01 -11.77 23.68
N LYS A 388 10.68 -10.59 24.23
CA LYS A 388 10.80 -10.32 25.68
C LYS A 388 9.95 -11.24 26.57
N TYR A 389 8.90 -11.85 26.02
CA TYR A 389 8.03 -12.76 26.78
C TYR A 389 8.64 -14.15 26.97
N ALA A 390 9.74 -14.47 26.25
CA ALA A 390 10.48 -15.72 26.44
C ALA A 390 10.96 -15.91 27.88
N ALA A 391 11.31 -14.83 28.59
CA ALA A 391 11.71 -14.90 30.00
C ALA A 391 10.59 -15.40 30.93
N LYS A 392 9.33 -15.21 30.52
CA LYS A 392 8.14 -15.63 31.30
C LYS A 392 7.69 -17.05 30.94
N PHE A 393 7.73 -17.41 29.66
CA PHE A 393 7.14 -18.67 29.17
C PHE A 393 8.16 -19.75 28.82
N GLY A 394 9.45 -19.41 28.67
CA GLY A 394 10.47 -20.35 28.23
C GLY A 394 10.11 -20.95 26.88
N THR A 395 9.80 -22.25 26.87
CA THR A 395 9.40 -23.01 25.68
C THR A 395 7.90 -23.34 25.65
N ASP A 396 7.10 -22.80 26.57
CA ASP A 396 5.65 -23.03 26.61
C ASP A 396 4.90 -22.11 25.64
N ALA A 397 4.86 -22.54 24.38
CA ALA A 397 4.15 -21.85 23.30
C ALA A 397 2.66 -21.68 23.59
N ALA A 398 2.00 -22.70 24.16
CA ALA A 398 0.56 -22.66 24.41
C ALA A 398 0.22 -21.64 25.52
N ALA A 399 1.00 -21.57 26.59
CA ALA A 399 0.81 -20.57 27.64
C ALA A 399 1.07 -19.15 27.12
N PHE A 400 2.09 -18.95 26.29
CA PHE A 400 2.34 -17.67 25.63
C PHE A 400 1.15 -17.26 24.75
N GLN A 401 0.71 -18.14 23.84
CA GLN A 401 -0.41 -17.88 22.95
C GLN A 401 -1.68 -17.56 23.72
N LYS A 402 -2.02 -18.34 24.76
CA LYS A 402 -3.17 -18.08 25.61
C LYS A 402 -3.06 -16.71 26.28
N TYR A 403 -1.93 -16.42 26.90
CA TYR A 403 -1.70 -15.15 27.58
C TYR A 403 -1.85 -13.97 26.62
N MET A 404 -1.25 -14.05 25.43
CA MET A 404 -1.34 -12.98 24.45
C MET A 404 -2.76 -12.80 23.92
N ASN A 405 -3.48 -13.90 23.63
CA ASN A 405 -4.89 -13.84 23.23
C ASN A 405 -5.79 -13.21 24.30
N ASP A 406 -5.61 -13.59 25.56
CA ASP A 406 -6.35 -13.03 26.70
C ASP A 406 -6.09 -11.53 26.90
N ASN A 407 -4.97 -11.01 26.35
CA ASN A 407 -4.52 -9.64 26.52
C ASN A 407 -4.54 -8.79 25.23
N LEU A 408 -5.09 -9.30 24.12
CA LEU A 408 -5.13 -8.56 22.85
C LEU A 408 -5.78 -7.18 22.98
N GLY A 409 -6.82 -7.06 23.82
CA GLY A 409 -7.51 -5.79 24.07
C GLY A 409 -6.68 -4.76 24.83
N TYR A 410 -5.50 -5.13 25.34
CA TYR A 410 -4.61 -4.29 26.13
C TYR A 410 -3.26 -4.09 25.45
N ILE A 411 -3.08 -4.58 24.22
CA ILE A 411 -1.85 -4.38 23.46
C ILE A 411 -1.66 -2.90 23.16
N TYR A 412 -0.45 -2.43 23.42
CA TYR A 412 0.00 -1.10 23.04
C TYR A 412 1.35 -1.20 22.33
N CYS A 413 1.49 -0.42 21.27
CA CYS A 413 2.74 -0.25 20.55
C CYS A 413 3.15 1.21 20.58
N ASP A 414 4.42 1.47 20.86
CA ASP A 414 4.97 2.82 20.84
C ASP A 414 5.04 3.33 19.39
N PRO A 415 4.46 4.51 19.09
CA PRO A 415 4.51 5.12 17.75
C PRO A 415 5.91 5.26 17.15
N GLU A 416 6.95 5.34 17.96
CA GLU A 416 8.34 5.50 17.49
C GLU A 416 9.12 4.17 17.48
N ALA A 417 8.50 3.06 17.89
CA ALA A 417 9.20 1.78 17.99
C ALA A 417 9.22 0.98 16.68
N PHE A 418 10.10 -0.03 16.64
CA PHE A 418 10.27 -0.95 15.53
C PHE A 418 9.68 -2.33 15.88
N PHE A 419 8.47 -2.60 15.37
CA PHE A 419 7.70 -3.83 15.54
C PHE A 419 7.62 -4.36 16.98
N SER A 420 7.67 -3.47 17.97
CA SER A 420 7.58 -3.85 19.38
C SER A 420 6.19 -3.58 19.93
N TYR A 421 5.81 -4.39 20.92
CA TYR A 421 4.53 -4.29 21.59
C TYR A 421 4.69 -4.58 23.10
N SER A 422 3.74 -4.14 23.89
CA SER A 422 3.59 -4.45 25.30
C SER A 422 2.12 -4.61 25.67
N ILE A 423 1.87 -5.14 26.86
CA ILE A 423 0.56 -5.00 27.49
C ILE A 423 0.56 -3.68 28.23
N ASP A 424 -0.45 -2.86 27.99
CA ASP A 424 -0.68 -1.63 28.72
C ASP A 424 -1.29 -1.95 30.09
N GLU A 425 -0.44 -1.97 31.11
CA GLU A 425 -0.83 -2.34 32.49
C GLU A 425 -1.89 -1.39 33.07
N ASP A 426 -1.87 -0.10 32.69
CA ASP A 426 -2.88 0.87 33.11
C ASP A 426 -4.26 0.47 32.57
N VAL A 427 -4.34 0.11 31.29
CA VAL A 427 -5.59 -0.33 30.65
C VAL A 427 -6.01 -1.72 31.15
N GLN A 428 -5.05 -2.63 31.31
CA GLN A 428 -5.30 -3.96 31.86
C GLN A 428 -5.87 -3.88 33.28
N GLN A 429 -5.38 -2.95 34.12
CA GLN A 429 -5.89 -2.72 35.47
C GLN A 429 -7.33 -2.19 35.47
N ILE A 430 -7.72 -1.41 34.46
CA ILE A 430 -9.10 -0.95 34.28
C ILE A 430 -10.01 -2.09 33.76
N GLY A 431 -9.44 -3.03 33.01
CA GLY A 431 -10.16 -4.21 32.50
C GLY A 431 -11.09 -3.90 31.34
N ILE A 432 -10.88 -2.80 30.62
CA ILE A 432 -11.64 -2.42 29.42
C ILE A 432 -10.67 -2.21 28.27
N SER A 433 -10.89 -2.90 27.15
CA SER A 433 -10.00 -2.82 25.98
C SER A 433 -9.78 -1.38 25.48
N ASN A 434 -8.57 -1.10 25.02
CA ASN A 434 -8.20 0.20 24.46
C ASN A 434 -8.92 0.55 23.14
N HIS A 435 -9.45 -0.43 22.40
CA HIS A 435 -10.31 -0.19 21.24
C HIS A 435 -11.72 0.30 21.62
N SER A 436 -12.11 0.19 22.89
CA SER A 436 -13.47 0.47 23.33
C SER A 436 -13.63 1.89 23.86
N LEU A 437 -14.57 2.66 23.31
CA LEU A 437 -14.93 3.97 23.85
C LEU A 437 -15.36 3.93 25.33
N LYS A 438 -15.81 2.75 25.80
CA LYS A 438 -16.14 2.53 27.22
C LYS A 438 -14.93 2.74 28.14
N LEU A 439 -13.71 2.59 27.64
CA LEU A 439 -12.49 2.88 28.40
C LEU A 439 -12.46 4.36 28.81
N LEU A 440 -12.78 5.26 27.87
CA LEU A 440 -12.84 6.70 28.13
C LEU A 440 -13.95 7.02 29.14
N ASP A 441 -15.12 6.39 28.99
CA ASP A 441 -16.24 6.54 29.92
C ASP A 441 -15.87 6.13 31.35
N ALA A 442 -15.20 4.99 31.51
CA ALA A 442 -14.74 4.49 32.80
C ALA A 442 -13.71 5.45 33.43
N CYS A 443 -12.74 5.93 32.65
CA CYS A 443 -11.76 6.90 33.14
C CYS A 443 -12.43 8.21 33.59
N VAL A 444 -13.41 8.74 32.83
CA VAL A 444 -14.15 9.94 33.24
C VAL A 444 -14.95 9.69 34.52
N ALA A 445 -15.56 8.51 34.67
CA ALA A 445 -16.28 8.14 35.89
C ALA A 445 -15.35 8.04 37.12
N MET A 446 -14.17 7.44 36.95
CA MET A 446 -13.11 7.38 37.96
C MET A 446 -12.72 8.78 38.44
N LEU A 447 -12.51 9.72 37.51
CA LEU A 447 -12.21 11.13 37.85
C LEU A 447 -13.36 11.82 38.60
N LYS A 448 -14.63 11.56 38.26
CA LYS A 448 -15.78 12.14 38.96
C LYS A 448 -15.86 11.67 40.41
N LYS A 449 -15.46 10.43 40.68
CA LYS A 449 -15.47 9.81 42.01
C LYS A 449 -14.20 10.10 42.81
N GLY A 450 -13.15 10.64 42.18
CA GLY A 450 -11.83 10.78 42.81
C GLY A 450 -11.09 9.45 43.00
N GLU A 451 -11.49 8.40 42.29
CA GLU A 451 -10.92 7.05 42.41
C GLU A 451 -9.83 6.85 41.37
N LYS A 452 -8.60 6.51 41.81
CA LYS A 452 -7.45 6.26 40.91
C LYS A 452 -7.31 7.36 39.84
N SER A 453 -7.49 8.62 40.22
CA SER A 453 -7.56 9.74 39.28
C SER A 453 -6.32 9.89 38.39
N GLU A 454 -5.13 9.60 38.93
CA GLU A 454 -3.88 9.63 38.17
C GLU A 454 -3.86 8.61 37.04
N LEU A 455 -4.28 7.37 37.32
CA LEU A 455 -4.42 6.30 36.33
C LEU A 455 -5.39 6.72 35.21
N ALA A 456 -6.57 7.21 35.59
CA ALA A 456 -7.58 7.67 34.63
C ALA A 456 -7.05 8.81 33.74
N LEU A 457 -6.32 9.78 34.31
CA LEU A 457 -5.71 10.87 33.54
C LEU A 457 -4.63 10.37 32.58
N ARG A 458 -3.75 9.43 32.99
CA ARG A 458 -2.73 8.86 32.11
C ARG A 458 -3.37 8.19 30.89
N VAL A 459 -4.39 7.35 31.12
CA VAL A 459 -5.11 6.64 30.04
C VAL A 459 -5.83 7.63 29.12
N LEU A 460 -6.58 8.59 29.66
CA LEU A 460 -7.28 9.59 28.85
C LEU A 460 -6.31 10.39 27.96
N LYS A 461 -5.20 10.87 28.51
CA LYS A 461 -4.20 11.63 27.74
C LYS A 461 -3.54 10.76 26.67
N LYS A 462 -3.13 9.56 27.02
CA LYS A 462 -2.46 8.61 26.11
C LYS A 462 -3.33 8.27 24.91
N TYR A 463 -4.60 7.95 25.15
CA TYR A 463 -5.50 7.42 24.13
C TYR A 463 -6.35 8.47 23.41
N THR A 464 -6.22 9.77 23.71
CA THR A 464 -6.96 10.83 22.98
C THR A 464 -6.05 11.92 22.42
N GLY A 465 -4.83 12.07 22.96
CA GLY A 465 -3.96 13.22 22.65
C GLY A 465 -4.42 14.54 23.29
N GLU A 466 -5.54 14.55 24.01
CA GLU A 466 -6.03 15.72 24.74
C GLU A 466 -5.34 15.86 26.11
N ASN A 467 -5.38 17.05 26.70
CA ASN A 467 -4.70 17.34 27.97
C ASN A 467 -5.60 18.07 28.99
N PHE A 468 -6.88 17.69 29.08
CA PHE A 468 -7.77 18.26 30.07
C PHE A 468 -7.42 17.82 31.50
N ALA A 469 -7.72 18.68 32.48
CA ALA A 469 -7.40 18.42 33.89
C ALA A 469 -8.57 17.82 34.68
N THR A 470 -9.81 18.15 34.32
CA THR A 470 -10.98 17.86 35.15
C THR A 470 -11.96 16.90 34.48
N ALA A 471 -12.70 16.13 35.30
CA ALA A 471 -13.75 15.24 34.82
C ALA A 471 -14.83 15.96 33.99
N LYS A 472 -15.11 17.23 34.32
CA LYS A 472 -16.07 18.06 33.57
C LYS A 472 -15.57 18.35 32.16
N GLN A 473 -14.32 18.75 32.00
CA GLN A 473 -13.73 19.01 30.68
C GLN A 473 -13.70 17.75 29.82
N TRP A 474 -13.23 16.63 30.38
CA TRP A 474 -13.23 15.34 29.68
C TRP A 474 -14.65 14.89 29.30
N GLY A 475 -15.61 14.98 30.23
CA GLY A 475 -17.00 14.61 29.97
C GLY A 475 -17.64 15.47 28.87
N SER A 476 -17.37 16.78 28.85
CA SER A 476 -17.85 17.69 27.80
C SER A 476 -17.25 17.36 26.44
N TRP A 477 -15.93 17.13 26.36
CA TRP A 477 -15.27 16.75 25.11
C TRP A 477 -15.79 15.41 24.57
N LEU A 478 -15.90 14.41 25.44
CA LEU A 478 -16.38 13.08 25.04
C LEU A 478 -17.82 13.13 24.56
N SER A 479 -18.69 13.89 25.24
CA SER A 479 -20.08 14.05 24.83
C SER A 479 -20.20 14.79 23.49
N LYS A 480 -19.41 15.84 23.29
CA LYS A 480 -19.39 16.63 22.04
C LYS A 480 -18.93 15.81 20.83
N ASN A 481 -17.96 14.92 21.01
CA ASN A 481 -17.31 14.23 19.90
C ASN A 481 -17.74 12.77 19.72
N ARG A 482 -18.56 12.21 20.62
CA ARG A 482 -18.84 10.76 20.71
C ARG A 482 -19.17 10.09 19.36
N SER A 483 -20.07 10.67 18.57
CA SER A 483 -20.50 10.09 17.29
C SER A 483 -19.43 10.10 16.20
N ARG A 484 -18.35 10.86 16.41
CA ARG A 484 -17.25 11.07 15.47
C ARG A 484 -15.96 10.36 15.90
N LEU A 485 -15.92 9.81 17.12
CA LEU A 485 -14.72 9.13 17.62
C LEU A 485 -14.56 7.75 16.99
N PHE A 486 -13.34 7.44 16.55
CA PHE A 486 -12.92 6.12 16.10
C PHE A 486 -11.52 5.82 16.64
N PHE A 487 -11.18 4.55 16.84
CA PHE A 487 -9.86 4.16 17.31
C PHE A 487 -8.93 3.87 16.13
N SER A 488 -7.69 4.35 16.18
CA SER A 488 -6.66 4.07 15.19
C SER A 488 -5.38 3.57 15.84
N GLU A 489 -4.98 2.36 15.49
CA GLU A 489 -3.67 1.80 15.84
C GLU A 489 -2.57 2.48 15.03
N THR A 490 -2.78 2.70 13.73
CA THR A 490 -1.78 3.26 12.80
C THR A 490 -1.45 4.73 13.05
N ASN A 491 -2.30 5.45 13.79
CA ASN A 491 -2.04 6.80 14.31
C ASN A 491 -1.66 6.75 15.81
N GLY A 492 -0.94 5.72 16.23
CA GLY A 492 -0.32 5.63 17.55
C GLY A 492 -1.22 5.15 18.67
N TYR A 493 -2.17 4.26 18.37
CA TYR A 493 -3.13 3.68 19.33
C TYR A 493 -3.94 4.75 20.06
N ARG A 494 -4.75 5.52 19.33
CA ARG A 494 -5.56 6.62 19.89
C ARG A 494 -6.96 6.70 19.30
N PHE A 495 -7.89 7.23 20.07
CA PHE A 495 -9.17 7.73 19.61
C PHE A 495 -8.97 9.05 18.87
N MET A 496 -9.45 9.08 17.63
CA MET A 496 -9.37 10.20 16.70
C MET A 496 -10.78 10.70 16.39
N ILE A 497 -10.89 11.98 16.04
CA ILE A 497 -12.16 12.59 15.63
C ILE A 497 -12.27 12.54 14.11
N ASN A 498 -13.37 12.02 13.60
CA ASN A 498 -13.71 12.08 12.18
C ASN A 498 -14.00 13.52 11.76
N THR A 499 -13.04 14.19 11.15
CA THR A 499 -13.15 15.58 10.68
C THR A 499 -13.95 15.72 9.37
N TYR A 500 -14.37 14.63 8.73
CA TYR A 500 -15.17 14.69 7.50
C TYR A 500 -16.67 14.83 7.74
N SER A 501 -17.10 14.53 8.96
CA SER A 501 -18.49 14.59 9.45
C SER A 501 -18.87 15.94 10.04
#